data_AF-A0A3M6V9P6-F1
#
_entry.id   AF-A0A3M6V9P6-F1
#
_cell.length_a   1.000
_cell.length_b   1.000
_cell.length_c   1.000
_cell.angle_alpha   90.00
_cell.angle_beta   90.00
_cell.angle_gamma   90.00
#
_symmetry.space_group_name_H-M   'P 1'
#
loop_
_entity.id
_entity.type
_entity.pdbx_description
1 polymer ?
#
loop_
_entity_poly.entity_id
_entity_poly.type
_entity_poly.pdbx_seq_one_letter_code
_entity_poly.pdbx_strand_id
1 'polypeptide(L)'
;MDHKQEKHSVYYYFNPAVSIILHLAQLCPMWFPISSVVLVLLAVTTSATNLERQTHQQRGLKEANIFSMSSSCQCKSTSRPCLFIHGELNGNEEKELQTSSKYFGDMTSHAPCCSSIKYVSLDTNSHGWTDGTLQETVCKHALSMSTTSDVKEKIIKDTILVTYSMGVLILAGAVANEKCSIETTSTSWVSMSAPMLGTLLSNAAQDVCTHDGWRPFRKVFLLVGQCPVNTGIKSLAYMGGIYSTIALNEEYKKAQKAYRDNVQGAMCSNGYLGIASKYQSQYMALATYVNHGTSEHDGFVTFESCRGGFPATKFDDKPTSAFYVTTCNHADTAFLTGNAYFSNAMEPVQWFECLL
;
A
#
# COMPACT_ATOMS: atom_id res chain seq x y z
N MET A 1 -9.92 54.35 26.33
CA MET A 1 -10.09 54.38 24.87
C MET A 1 -9.70 53.01 24.34
N ASP A 2 -10.74 52.23 24.05
CA ASP A 2 -10.87 51.02 23.23
C ASP A 2 -9.75 49.97 23.16
N HIS A 3 -10.02 48.86 23.85
CA HIS A 3 -9.61 47.53 23.44
C HIS A 3 -10.36 47.10 22.17
N LYS A 4 -9.64 46.78 21.09
CA LYS A 4 -10.15 45.92 20.01
C LYS A 4 -9.33 44.63 19.95
N GLN A 5 -10.03 43.54 20.23
CA GLN A 5 -9.57 42.17 20.16
C GLN A 5 -9.86 41.68 18.72
N GLU A 6 -8.85 41.55 17.87
CA GLU A 6 -9.02 40.93 16.55
C GLU A 6 -9.02 39.41 16.68
N LYS A 7 -10.22 38.81 16.57
CA LYS A 7 -10.39 37.37 16.36
C LYS A 7 -9.96 37.03 14.93
N HIS A 8 -8.83 36.36 14.78
CA HIS A 8 -8.55 35.61 13.55
C HIS A 8 -9.28 34.27 13.61
N SER A 9 -10.44 34.20 12.96
CA SER A 9 -11.11 32.93 12.66
C SER A 9 -10.29 32.14 11.65
N VAL A 10 -9.74 31.01 12.07
CA VAL A 10 -9.15 30.01 11.18
C VAL A 10 -10.31 29.32 10.46
N TYR A 11 -10.54 29.69 9.20
CA TYR A 11 -11.41 28.94 8.31
C TYR A 11 -10.68 27.66 7.90
N TYR A 12 -11.04 26.53 8.52
CA TYR A 12 -10.78 25.23 7.92
C TYR A 12 -11.58 25.18 6.61
N TYR A 13 -10.88 25.09 5.48
CA TYR A 13 -11.53 24.74 4.21
C TYR A 13 -11.98 23.28 4.31
N PHE A 14 -13.17 23.08 4.87
CA PHE A 14 -13.91 21.85 4.72
C PHE A 14 -14.21 21.67 3.24
N ASN A 15 -13.85 20.51 2.70
CA ASN A 15 -14.32 20.08 1.40
C ASN A 15 -15.87 20.18 1.41
N PRO A 16 -16.51 20.92 0.48
CA PRO A 16 -17.95 21.12 0.48
C PRO A 16 -18.75 19.81 0.39
N ALA A 17 -18.14 18.74 -0.14
CA ALA A 17 -18.72 17.39 -0.08
C ALA A 17 -18.84 16.89 1.37
N VAL A 18 -17.82 17.08 2.21
CA VAL A 18 -17.78 16.62 3.60
C VAL A 18 -18.80 17.38 4.48
N SER A 19 -19.02 18.67 4.20
CA SER A 19 -19.97 19.50 4.98
C SER A 19 -21.45 19.16 4.71
N ILE A 20 -21.78 18.80 3.46
CA ILE A 20 -23.12 18.33 3.07
C ILE A 20 -23.37 16.92 3.62
N ILE A 21 -22.34 16.08 3.68
CA ILE A 21 -22.39 14.70 4.18
C ILE A 21 -22.63 14.64 5.71
N LEU A 22 -22.03 15.56 6.49
CA LEU A 22 -22.28 15.64 7.93
C LEU A 22 -23.73 16.06 8.27
N HIS A 23 -24.37 16.88 7.44
CA HIS A 23 -25.77 17.28 7.65
C HIS A 23 -26.77 16.16 7.34
N LEU A 24 -26.47 15.28 6.38
CA LEU A 24 -27.36 14.15 6.05
C LEU A 24 -27.31 13.04 7.10
N ALA A 25 -26.22 12.91 7.85
CA ALA A 25 -26.07 11.94 8.94
C ALA A 25 -26.96 12.23 10.17
N GLN A 26 -27.49 13.45 10.31
CA GLN A 26 -28.31 13.84 11.46
C GLN A 26 -29.81 13.52 11.31
N LEU A 27 -30.26 13.03 10.15
CA LEU A 27 -31.70 12.96 9.83
C LEU A 27 -32.38 11.58 9.91
N CYS A 28 -31.69 10.49 10.27
CA CYS A 28 -32.38 9.19 10.41
C CYS A 28 -31.66 8.21 11.35
N PRO A 29 -32.17 7.99 12.58
CA PRO A 29 -31.43 7.26 13.59
C PRO A 29 -31.81 5.77 13.63
N MET A 30 -31.94 5.05 12.52
CA MET A 30 -32.19 3.59 12.56
C MET A 30 -31.64 2.88 11.30
N TRP A 31 -30.31 2.66 11.24
CA TRP A 31 -29.59 1.60 10.48
C TRP A 31 -28.08 1.93 10.43
N PHE A 32 -27.37 1.76 11.55
CA PHE A 32 -26.07 2.43 11.75
C PHE A 32 -24.77 1.73 11.27
N PRO A 33 -24.64 0.41 11.08
CA PRO A 33 -23.35 -0.13 10.62
C PRO A 33 -23.17 0.01 9.10
N ILE A 34 -24.22 -0.22 8.31
CA ILE A 34 -24.16 -0.30 6.83
C ILE A 34 -23.84 1.07 6.21
N SER A 35 -24.41 2.17 6.70
CA SER A 35 -24.16 3.51 6.14
C SER A 35 -22.69 3.96 6.25
N SER A 36 -22.05 3.58 7.35
CA SER A 36 -20.72 4.08 7.66
C SER A 36 -19.62 3.37 6.87
N VAL A 37 -19.76 2.06 6.62
CA VAL A 37 -18.83 1.29 5.75
C VAL A 37 -18.80 1.86 4.34
N VAL A 38 -19.98 2.19 3.81
CA VAL A 38 -20.14 2.76 2.48
C VAL A 38 -19.44 4.10 2.34
N LEU A 39 -19.64 5.00 3.31
CA LEU A 39 -19.05 6.34 3.27
C LEU A 39 -17.52 6.27 3.23
N VAL A 40 -16.93 5.32 3.94
CA VAL A 40 -15.48 5.11 3.94
C VAL A 40 -14.99 4.52 2.63
N LEU A 41 -15.66 3.49 2.10
CA LEU A 41 -15.33 2.92 0.79
C LEU A 41 -15.38 3.99 -0.32
N LEU A 42 -16.33 4.92 -0.22
CA LEU A 42 -16.47 6.09 -1.10
C LEU A 42 -15.27 7.02 -1.03
N ALA A 43 -14.86 7.38 0.19
CA ALA A 43 -13.75 8.30 0.43
C ALA A 43 -12.41 7.72 -0.05
N VAL A 44 -12.20 6.42 0.12
CA VAL A 44 -10.95 5.73 -0.24
C VAL A 44 -10.79 5.62 -1.76
N THR A 45 -11.88 5.36 -2.48
CA THR A 45 -11.84 5.21 -3.94
C THR A 45 -11.95 6.55 -4.69
N THR A 46 -12.53 7.61 -4.11
CA THR A 46 -12.51 8.99 -4.68
C THR A 46 -11.22 9.76 -4.41
N SER A 47 -10.51 9.49 -3.31
CA SER A 47 -9.21 10.13 -3.02
C SER A 47 -8.11 9.65 -3.97
N ALA A 48 -8.26 8.47 -4.58
CA ALA A 48 -7.39 7.95 -5.64
C ALA A 48 -7.49 8.73 -6.96
N THR A 49 -8.67 9.29 -7.29
CA THR A 49 -8.91 9.99 -8.56
C THR A 49 -8.57 11.48 -8.52
N ASN A 50 -8.39 12.06 -7.32
CA ASN A 50 -8.07 13.49 -7.13
C ASN A 50 -6.74 13.73 -6.40
N LEU A 51 -5.72 12.89 -6.63
CA LEU A 51 -4.33 13.29 -6.34
C LEU A 51 -3.82 14.17 -7.50
N GLU A 52 -4.45 15.33 -7.69
CA GLU A 52 -3.84 16.41 -8.45
C GLU A 52 -2.57 16.87 -7.71
N ARG A 53 -1.53 17.10 -8.50
CA ARG A 53 -0.20 17.55 -8.10
C ARG A 53 -0.29 18.86 -7.29
N GLN A 54 -0.47 18.77 -5.98
CA GLN A 54 -0.20 19.91 -5.10
C GLN A 54 1.30 20.00 -4.90
N THR A 55 1.90 20.96 -5.60
CA THR A 55 3.22 21.48 -5.27
C THR A 55 3.22 21.91 -3.80
N HIS A 56 4.13 21.34 -3.01
CA HIS A 56 4.36 21.73 -1.64
C HIS A 56 4.68 23.23 -1.56
N GLN A 57 3.71 24.07 -1.21
CA GLN A 57 4.02 25.33 -0.54
C GLN A 57 4.24 25.01 0.94
N GLN A 58 5.50 24.83 1.31
CA GLN A 58 5.92 24.81 2.71
C GLN A 58 5.55 26.16 3.35
N ARG A 59 4.49 26.18 4.16
CA ARG A 59 4.37 27.22 5.20
C ARG A 59 5.42 26.90 6.26
N GLY A 60 6.51 27.67 6.23
CA GLY A 60 7.63 27.55 7.16
C GLY A 60 7.18 27.73 8.61
N LEU A 61 7.00 26.61 9.31
CA LEU A 61 7.14 26.55 10.75
C LEU A 61 8.62 26.30 11.02
N LYS A 62 9.25 27.20 11.77
CA LYS A 62 10.65 27.07 12.18
C LYS A 62 10.85 25.71 12.86
N GLU A 63 11.76 24.91 12.32
CA GLU A 63 12.22 23.66 12.91
C GLU A 63 12.73 23.92 14.32
N ALA A 64 12.00 23.43 15.32
CA ALA A 64 12.60 23.17 16.61
C ALA A 64 13.44 21.90 16.43
N ASN A 65 14.77 22.05 16.44
CA ASN A 65 15.73 20.96 16.47
C ASN A 65 15.52 20.11 17.73
N ILE A 66 14.62 19.13 17.66
CA ILE A 66 14.53 18.03 18.60
C ILE A 66 15.16 16.84 17.89
N PHE A 67 16.47 16.68 18.10
CA PHE A 67 17.27 15.58 17.55
C PHE A 67 16.64 14.23 17.95
N SER A 68 16.04 13.53 16.98
CA SER A 68 16.02 12.08 17.01
C SER A 68 17.38 11.61 16.51
N MET A 69 18.23 11.09 17.39
CA MET A 69 19.45 10.41 16.98
C MET A 69 19.08 9.02 16.44
N SER A 70 18.61 8.94 15.20
CA SER A 70 18.71 7.67 14.47
C SER A 70 20.17 7.48 14.05
N SER A 71 20.78 6.37 14.46
CA SER A 71 22.08 5.98 13.91
C SER A 71 21.91 5.78 12.41
N SER A 72 22.58 6.57 11.57
CA SER A 72 22.50 6.43 10.11
C SER A 72 22.94 5.01 9.71
N CYS A 73 22.00 4.20 9.21
CA CYS A 73 22.33 2.88 8.71
C CYS A 73 23.11 3.00 7.40
N GLN A 74 24.17 2.21 7.28
CA GLN A 74 24.94 2.09 6.04
C GLN A 74 24.55 0.79 5.36
N CYS A 75 24.67 0.76 4.03
CA CYS A 75 24.44 -0.46 3.26
C CYS A 75 25.42 -1.56 3.69
N LYS A 76 24.89 -2.74 4.02
CA LYS A 76 25.66 -3.93 4.43
C LYS A 76 25.92 -4.88 3.26
N SER A 77 25.40 -4.57 2.06
CA SER A 77 25.56 -5.36 0.85
C SER A 77 26.09 -4.52 -0.32
N THR A 78 26.23 -5.14 -1.49
CA THR A 78 26.62 -4.43 -2.71
C THR A 78 25.49 -3.51 -3.17
N SER A 79 25.82 -2.22 -3.31
CA SER A 79 24.92 -1.21 -3.87
C SER A 79 24.52 -1.58 -5.30
N ARG A 80 23.21 -1.54 -5.58
CA ARG A 80 22.65 -1.96 -6.87
C ARG A 80 21.38 -1.20 -7.23
N PRO A 81 20.91 -1.23 -8.48
CA PRO A 81 19.68 -0.54 -8.87
C PRO A 81 18.46 -1.07 -8.10
N CYS A 82 17.57 -0.16 -7.70
CA CYS A 82 16.35 -0.48 -6.99
C CYS A 82 15.12 -0.20 -7.86
N LEU A 83 14.23 -1.18 -7.92
CA LEU A 83 12.95 -1.08 -8.63
C LEU A 83 11.79 -1.14 -7.65
N PHE A 84 11.07 -0.03 -7.55
CA PHE A 84 9.90 0.11 -6.70
C PHE A 84 8.63 -0.19 -7.51
N ILE A 85 7.82 -1.13 -7.01
CA ILE A 85 6.63 -1.66 -7.66
C ILE A 85 5.44 -1.39 -6.74
N HIS A 86 4.57 -0.47 -7.18
CA HIS A 86 3.40 -0.04 -6.43
C HIS A 86 2.26 -1.07 -6.47
N GLY A 87 1.21 -0.82 -5.69
CA GLY A 87 0.03 -1.68 -5.62
C GLY A 87 -1.20 -1.12 -6.35
N GLU A 88 -2.32 -1.08 -5.65
CA GLU A 88 -3.60 -0.67 -6.23
C GLU A 88 -3.68 0.82 -6.55
N LEU A 89 -4.76 1.18 -7.26
CA LEU A 89 -5.23 2.56 -7.46
C LEU A 89 -4.48 3.39 -8.51
N ASN A 90 -3.82 2.74 -9.48
CA ASN A 90 -3.28 3.42 -10.66
C ASN A 90 -4.04 3.04 -11.93
N GLY A 91 -4.64 4.02 -12.61
CA GLY A 91 -5.28 3.81 -13.92
C GLY A 91 -4.42 4.27 -15.11
N ASN A 92 -3.22 4.80 -14.86
CA ASN A 92 -2.36 5.41 -15.86
C ASN A 92 -1.01 4.69 -15.90
N GLU A 93 -0.93 3.64 -16.71
CA GLU A 93 0.34 2.95 -16.98
C GLU A 93 1.31 3.87 -17.73
N GLU A 94 2.59 3.82 -17.37
CA GLU A 94 3.66 4.47 -18.13
C GLU A 94 4.57 3.40 -18.73
N LYS A 95 4.93 3.56 -20.01
CA LYS A 95 5.77 2.59 -20.72
C LYS A 95 7.20 2.53 -20.20
N GLU A 96 7.70 3.67 -19.71
CA GLU A 96 9.08 3.83 -19.26
C GLU A 96 9.15 3.83 -17.72
N LEU A 97 10.33 3.51 -17.21
CA LEU A 97 10.60 3.60 -15.77
C LEU A 97 10.63 5.04 -15.29
N GLN A 98 9.88 5.31 -14.23
CA GLN A 98 9.74 6.65 -13.66
C GLN A 98 10.86 6.94 -12.65
N THR A 99 11.18 8.22 -12.46
CA THR A 99 12.13 8.69 -11.43
C THR A 99 11.45 9.17 -10.16
N SER A 100 10.12 9.19 -10.14
CA SER A 100 9.31 9.57 -8.99
C SER A 100 8.03 8.77 -8.97
N SER A 101 7.41 8.61 -7.79
CA SER A 101 6.12 7.96 -7.64
C SER A 101 5.29 8.69 -6.59
N LYS A 102 3.97 8.75 -6.80
CA LYS A 102 3.02 9.21 -5.78
C LYS A 102 2.60 8.11 -4.80
N TYR A 103 3.01 6.86 -5.07
CA TYR A 103 2.64 5.68 -4.29
C TYR A 103 3.65 5.33 -3.20
N PHE A 104 4.83 5.96 -3.24
CA PHE A 104 5.89 5.78 -2.26
C PHE A 104 6.32 7.14 -1.73
N GLY A 105 6.82 7.17 -0.49
CA GLY A 105 7.59 8.30 0.02
C GLY A 105 8.89 8.51 -0.77
N ASP A 106 9.49 9.69 -0.62
CA ASP A 106 10.79 9.98 -1.22
C ASP A 106 11.89 9.20 -0.49
N MET A 107 12.50 8.25 -1.20
CA MET A 107 13.55 7.38 -0.68
C MET A 107 14.95 7.77 -1.18
N THR A 108 15.08 8.88 -1.90
CA THR A 108 16.34 9.29 -2.56
C THR A 108 17.51 9.41 -1.57
N SER A 109 17.23 9.86 -0.34
CA SER A 109 18.23 9.99 0.73
C SER A 109 18.17 8.87 1.78
N HIS A 110 17.28 7.90 1.60
CA HIS A 110 16.94 6.88 2.61
C HIS A 110 17.11 5.45 2.08
N ALA A 111 17.94 5.27 1.05
CA ALA A 111 18.11 4.02 0.35
C ALA A 111 19.60 3.72 0.14
N PRO A 112 20.38 3.51 1.22
CA PRO A 112 21.85 3.44 1.14
C PRO A 112 22.36 2.30 0.24
N CYS A 113 21.58 1.23 0.05
CA CYS A 113 21.91 0.13 -0.85
C CYS A 113 21.47 0.33 -2.31
N CYS A 114 20.77 1.42 -2.62
CA CYS A 114 20.31 1.71 -3.97
C CYS A 114 21.33 2.58 -4.70
N SER A 115 21.93 2.05 -5.79
CA SER A 115 22.79 2.86 -6.67
C SER A 115 21.98 3.78 -7.58
N SER A 116 20.72 3.40 -7.86
CA SER A 116 19.71 4.21 -8.51
C SER A 116 18.33 3.74 -8.07
N ILE A 117 17.33 4.63 -8.15
CA ILE A 117 15.94 4.31 -7.83
C ILE A 117 15.07 4.55 -9.06
N LYS A 118 14.28 3.55 -9.40
CA LYS A 118 13.26 3.61 -10.46
C LYS A 118 11.94 3.09 -9.94
N TYR A 119 10.86 3.59 -10.52
CA TYR A 119 9.50 3.20 -10.19
C TYR A 119 8.79 2.67 -11.42
N VAL A 120 8.06 1.56 -11.27
CA VAL A 120 7.14 1.08 -12.30
C VAL A 120 5.79 1.77 -12.13
N SER A 121 5.16 2.22 -13.21
CA SER A 121 3.78 2.71 -13.20
C SER A 121 2.89 1.73 -13.96
N LEU A 122 2.19 0.84 -13.25
CA LEU A 122 1.33 -0.21 -13.80
C LEU A 122 -0.16 0.20 -13.79
N ASP A 123 -0.99 -0.17 -14.77
CA ASP A 123 -2.45 -0.02 -14.67
C ASP A 123 -3.05 -1.12 -13.78
N THR A 124 -3.15 -0.82 -12.50
CA THR A 124 -3.68 -1.69 -11.44
C THR A 124 -5.15 -1.47 -11.16
N ASN A 125 -5.80 -0.50 -11.80
CA ASN A 125 -7.26 -0.35 -11.71
C ASN A 125 -7.96 -1.29 -12.69
N SER A 126 -7.49 -1.33 -13.94
CA SER A 126 -8.15 -2.08 -15.01
C SER A 126 -7.74 -3.56 -15.04
N HIS A 127 -6.60 -3.91 -14.44
CA HIS A 127 -6.05 -5.26 -14.43
C HIS A 127 -5.86 -5.78 -13.02
N GLY A 128 -6.17 -7.06 -12.81
CA GLY A 128 -5.89 -7.75 -11.56
C GLY A 128 -4.46 -8.26 -11.48
N TRP A 129 -3.99 -8.63 -10.28
CA TRP A 129 -2.62 -9.14 -10.12
C TRP A 129 -2.34 -10.46 -10.84
N THR A 130 -3.38 -11.21 -11.19
CA THR A 130 -3.30 -12.45 -11.99
C THR A 130 -3.21 -12.18 -13.49
N ASP A 131 -3.25 -10.92 -13.94
CA ASP A 131 -3.15 -10.58 -15.36
C ASP A 131 -1.73 -10.90 -15.89
N GLY A 132 -1.66 -11.74 -16.92
CA GLY A 132 -0.39 -12.19 -17.47
C GLY A 132 0.41 -11.08 -18.14
N THR A 133 -0.25 -10.07 -18.73
CA THR A 133 0.41 -8.92 -19.36
C THR A 133 1.04 -8.04 -18.29
N LEU A 134 0.31 -7.78 -17.20
CA LEU A 134 0.80 -7.02 -16.06
C LEU A 134 2.04 -7.68 -15.42
N GLN A 135 2.00 -9.01 -15.27
CA GLN A 135 3.13 -9.81 -14.80
C GLN A 135 4.35 -9.74 -15.75
N GLU A 136 4.12 -9.83 -17.05
CA GLU A 136 5.17 -9.68 -18.07
C GLU A 136 5.80 -8.29 -18.05
N THR A 137 5.00 -7.24 -17.90
CA THR A 137 5.47 -5.84 -17.79
C THR A 137 6.38 -5.67 -16.58
N VAL A 138 5.99 -6.18 -15.40
CA VAL A 138 6.85 -6.13 -14.20
C VAL A 138 8.17 -6.87 -14.42
N CYS A 139 8.13 -8.08 -14.99
CA CYS A 139 9.34 -8.83 -15.29
C CYS A 139 10.25 -8.10 -16.29
N LYS A 140 9.68 -7.53 -17.35
CA LYS A 140 10.44 -6.75 -18.35
C LYS A 140 11.17 -5.58 -17.69
N HIS A 141 10.48 -4.83 -16.83
CA HIS A 141 11.09 -3.72 -16.09
C HIS A 141 12.18 -4.21 -15.13
N ALA A 142 11.94 -5.27 -14.37
CA ALA A 142 12.93 -5.84 -13.46
C ALA A 142 14.19 -6.32 -14.19
N LEU A 143 14.04 -7.01 -15.33
CA LEU A 143 15.16 -7.46 -16.16
C LEU A 143 15.96 -6.28 -16.74
N SER A 144 15.30 -5.14 -17.01
CA SER A 144 15.95 -3.95 -17.56
C SER A 144 16.80 -3.16 -16.55
N MET A 145 16.67 -3.44 -15.24
CA MET A 145 17.36 -2.67 -14.20
C MET A 145 18.86 -2.88 -14.17
N SER A 146 19.32 -4.08 -14.53
CA SER A 146 20.74 -4.43 -14.54
C SER A 146 21.12 -5.07 -15.86
N THR A 147 22.25 -4.63 -16.42
CA THR A 147 22.84 -5.22 -17.62
C THR A 147 23.35 -6.64 -17.41
N THR A 148 23.47 -7.10 -16.16
CA THR A 148 23.86 -8.47 -15.81
C THR A 148 22.68 -9.44 -15.79
N SER A 149 21.43 -8.94 -15.83
CA SER A 149 20.25 -9.79 -15.94
C SER A 149 20.29 -10.62 -17.22
N ASP A 150 19.88 -11.88 -17.13
CA ASP A 150 19.76 -12.74 -18.30
C ASP A 150 18.37 -12.54 -18.93
N VAL A 151 18.29 -11.65 -19.92
CA VAL A 151 17.03 -11.34 -20.62
C VAL A 151 16.51 -12.55 -21.40
N LYS A 152 17.40 -13.42 -21.90
CA LYS A 152 17.02 -14.58 -22.71
C LYS A 152 16.40 -15.67 -21.85
N GLU A 153 17.04 -15.97 -20.72
CA GLU A 153 16.57 -16.96 -19.73
C GLU A 153 15.59 -16.34 -18.71
N LYS A 154 15.31 -15.03 -18.82
CA LYS A 154 14.40 -14.26 -17.97
C LYS A 154 14.78 -14.30 -16.48
N ILE A 155 16.08 -14.19 -16.18
CA ILE A 155 16.63 -14.23 -14.83
C ILE A 155 17.03 -12.80 -14.39
N ILE A 156 16.39 -12.29 -13.35
CA ILE A 156 16.68 -10.98 -12.75
C ILE A 156 17.92 -11.09 -11.86
N LYS A 157 18.93 -10.27 -12.14
CA LYS A 157 20.21 -10.23 -11.40
C LYS A 157 20.54 -8.81 -10.93
N ASP A 158 21.39 -8.71 -9.91
CA ASP A 158 21.97 -7.46 -9.40
C ASP A 158 20.95 -6.33 -9.22
N THR A 159 19.77 -6.65 -8.67
CA THR A 159 18.68 -5.67 -8.48
C THR A 159 18.10 -5.78 -7.06
N ILE A 160 17.62 -4.68 -6.48
CA ILE A 160 16.77 -4.71 -5.29
C ILE A 160 15.33 -4.43 -5.73
N LEU A 161 14.47 -5.45 -5.63
CA LEU A 161 13.05 -5.36 -5.94
C LEU A 161 12.31 -4.93 -4.68
N VAL A 162 11.63 -3.79 -4.72
CA VAL A 162 10.89 -3.22 -3.60
C VAL A 162 9.42 -3.23 -3.96
N THR A 163 8.64 -4.14 -3.38
CA THR A 163 7.22 -4.30 -3.71
C THR A 163 6.31 -3.86 -2.57
N TYR A 164 5.19 -3.23 -2.92
CA TYR A 164 4.19 -2.77 -1.96
C TYR A 164 2.78 -3.20 -2.36
N SER A 165 1.98 -3.62 -1.37
CA SER A 165 0.55 -3.93 -1.56
C SER A 165 0.35 -4.92 -2.70
N MET A 166 -0.58 -4.68 -3.64
CA MET A 166 -0.78 -5.58 -4.79
C MET A 166 0.48 -5.79 -5.65
N GLY A 167 1.43 -4.87 -5.67
CA GLY A 167 2.70 -5.03 -6.40
C GLY A 167 3.48 -6.26 -5.95
N VAL A 168 3.32 -6.68 -4.69
CA VAL A 168 3.92 -7.92 -4.18
C VAL A 168 3.30 -9.15 -4.86
N LEU A 169 1.97 -9.18 -5.01
CA LEU A 169 1.26 -10.27 -5.69
C LEU A 169 1.57 -10.31 -7.18
N ILE A 170 1.70 -9.16 -7.84
CA ILE A 170 2.03 -9.10 -9.27
C ILE A 170 3.40 -9.75 -9.51
N LEU A 171 4.43 -9.36 -8.75
CA LEU A 171 5.75 -9.98 -8.87
C LEU A 171 5.73 -11.46 -8.46
N ALA A 172 5.06 -11.81 -7.35
CA ALA A 172 4.94 -13.19 -6.90
C ALA A 172 4.25 -14.10 -7.93
N GLY A 173 3.16 -13.61 -8.53
CA GLY A 173 2.44 -14.27 -9.61
C GLY A 173 3.30 -14.41 -10.86
N ALA A 174 4.06 -13.37 -11.22
CA ALA A 174 4.96 -13.40 -12.37
C ALA A 174 6.06 -14.46 -12.21
N VAL A 175 6.65 -14.59 -11.01
CA VAL A 175 7.63 -15.63 -10.69
C VAL A 175 6.97 -17.02 -10.67
N ALA A 176 5.80 -17.14 -10.04
CA ALA A 176 5.04 -18.38 -9.97
C ALA A 176 4.59 -18.90 -11.36
N ASN A 177 4.31 -18.00 -12.29
CA ASN A 177 3.87 -18.29 -13.66
C ASN A 177 5.03 -18.25 -14.67
N GLU A 178 6.28 -18.32 -14.19
CA GLU A 178 7.49 -18.44 -15.01
C GLU A 178 7.66 -17.30 -16.04
N LYS A 179 7.11 -16.12 -15.74
CA LYS A 179 7.31 -14.91 -16.55
C LYS A 179 8.73 -14.38 -16.39
N CYS A 180 9.32 -14.55 -15.21
CA CYS A 180 10.73 -14.36 -14.91
C CYS A 180 11.11 -15.13 -13.64
N SER A 181 12.40 -15.24 -13.35
CA SER A 181 12.93 -15.79 -12.10
C SER A 181 13.91 -14.81 -11.44
N ILE A 182 14.17 -15.02 -10.14
CA ILE A 182 15.04 -14.15 -9.33
C ILE A 182 16.30 -14.94 -8.98
N GLU A 183 17.48 -14.42 -9.31
CA GLU A 183 18.73 -14.97 -8.81
C GLU A 183 19.00 -14.47 -7.38
N THR A 184 18.67 -15.27 -6.37
CA THR A 184 18.69 -14.85 -4.97
C THR A 184 20.07 -14.54 -4.39
N THR A 185 21.15 -14.90 -5.09
CA THR A 185 22.53 -14.57 -4.68
C THR A 185 22.90 -13.13 -5.00
N SER A 186 22.34 -12.55 -6.07
CA SER A 186 22.65 -11.20 -6.57
C SER A 186 21.45 -10.27 -6.58
N THR A 187 20.23 -10.76 -6.31
CA THR A 187 19.01 -9.97 -6.26
C THR A 187 18.37 -10.09 -4.88
N SER A 188 17.89 -8.97 -4.34
CA SER A 188 17.11 -8.94 -3.10
C SER A 188 15.69 -8.47 -3.41
N TRP A 189 14.72 -9.11 -2.78
CA TRP A 189 13.31 -8.76 -2.81
C TRP A 189 12.85 -8.39 -1.40
N VAL A 190 12.44 -7.13 -1.29
CA VAL A 190 11.91 -6.48 -0.10
C VAL A 190 10.42 -6.22 -0.31
N SER A 191 9.59 -6.65 0.63
CA SER A 191 8.13 -6.57 0.53
C SER A 191 7.50 -5.77 1.66
N MET A 192 6.43 -5.02 1.35
CA MET A 192 5.66 -4.26 2.33
C MET A 192 4.17 -4.49 2.12
N SER A 193 3.46 -4.82 3.20
CA SER A 193 1.99 -4.89 3.26
C SER A 193 1.35 -5.76 2.16
N ALA A 194 1.90 -6.95 1.95
CA ALA A 194 1.50 -7.87 0.89
C ALA A 194 0.10 -8.49 1.13
N PRO A 195 -0.89 -8.38 0.23
CA PRO A 195 -2.17 -9.06 0.40
C PRO A 195 -2.09 -10.54 -0.03
N MET A 196 -1.22 -11.37 0.56
CA MET A 196 -0.99 -12.76 0.10
C MET A 196 -2.16 -13.73 0.31
N LEU A 197 -3.18 -13.32 1.08
CA LEU A 197 -4.48 -14.00 1.19
C LEU A 197 -5.62 -13.12 0.62
N GLY A 198 -5.30 -12.05 -0.10
CA GLY A 198 -6.23 -10.99 -0.44
C GLY A 198 -6.57 -10.10 0.76
N THR A 199 -7.67 -9.35 0.63
CA THR A 199 -8.19 -8.48 1.68
C THR A 199 -9.72 -8.57 1.79
N LEU A 200 -10.21 -8.57 3.02
CA LEU A 200 -11.65 -8.46 3.29
C LEU A 200 -12.22 -7.10 2.88
N LEU A 201 -11.38 -6.09 2.67
CA LEU A 201 -11.80 -4.82 2.10
C LEU A 201 -12.28 -4.97 0.65
N SER A 202 -11.64 -5.84 -0.14
CA SER A 202 -12.12 -6.18 -1.49
C SER A 202 -13.51 -6.78 -1.41
N ASN A 203 -13.74 -7.71 -0.47
CA ASN A 203 -15.04 -8.34 -0.28
C ASN A 203 -16.10 -7.29 0.09
N ALA A 204 -15.80 -6.40 1.04
CA ALA A 204 -16.70 -5.33 1.44
C ALA A 204 -17.03 -4.37 0.28
N ALA A 205 -16.04 -4.03 -0.56
CA ALA A 205 -16.27 -3.22 -1.75
C ALA A 205 -17.20 -3.93 -2.76
N GLN A 206 -17.00 -5.23 -2.96
CA GLN A 206 -17.84 -6.04 -3.85
C GLN A 206 -19.26 -6.22 -3.30
N ASP A 207 -19.43 -6.33 -1.98
CA ASP A 207 -20.72 -6.40 -1.30
C ASP A 207 -21.58 -5.17 -1.61
N VAL A 208 -21.00 -3.98 -1.50
CA VAL A 208 -21.70 -2.71 -1.81
C VAL A 208 -22.23 -2.70 -3.25
N CYS A 209 -21.48 -3.27 -4.20
CA CYS A 209 -21.85 -3.23 -5.61
C CYS A 209 -22.76 -4.38 -6.09
N THR A 210 -22.87 -5.47 -5.32
CA THR A 210 -23.55 -6.70 -5.79
C THR A 210 -24.72 -7.12 -4.92
N HIS A 211 -24.70 -6.85 -3.61
CA HIS A 211 -25.76 -7.31 -2.69
C HIS A 211 -26.90 -6.31 -2.54
N ASP A 212 -28.12 -6.83 -2.56
CA ASP A 212 -29.34 -6.03 -2.47
C ASP A 212 -29.55 -5.32 -1.12
N GLY A 213 -28.93 -5.83 -0.05
CA GLY A 213 -28.92 -5.16 1.25
C GLY A 213 -28.25 -3.79 1.24
N TRP A 214 -27.42 -3.50 0.23
CA TRP A 214 -26.72 -2.22 0.05
C TRP A 214 -27.36 -1.34 -1.04
N ARG A 215 -28.57 -1.67 -1.52
CA ARG A 215 -29.27 -1.00 -2.63
C ARG A 215 -29.24 0.54 -2.60
N PRO A 216 -29.52 1.23 -1.47
CA PRO A 216 -29.45 2.70 -1.41
C PRO A 216 -28.05 3.23 -1.73
N PHE A 217 -27.01 2.54 -1.24
CA PHE A 217 -25.62 2.93 -1.38
C PHE A 217 -25.01 2.52 -2.72
N ARG A 218 -25.41 1.36 -3.24
CA ARG A 218 -25.08 0.93 -4.61
C ARG A 218 -25.44 1.99 -5.63
N LYS A 219 -26.59 2.66 -5.49
CA LYS A 219 -26.99 3.76 -6.37
C LYS A 219 -26.03 4.94 -6.30
N VAL A 220 -25.55 5.31 -5.11
CA VAL A 220 -24.56 6.38 -4.93
C VAL A 220 -23.24 6.00 -5.58
N PHE A 221 -22.75 4.78 -5.34
CA PHE A 221 -21.50 4.29 -5.94
C PHE A 221 -21.58 4.15 -7.47
N LEU A 222 -22.73 3.75 -8.02
CA LEU A 222 -22.98 3.76 -9.46
C LEU A 222 -22.90 5.18 -10.02
N LEU A 223 -23.46 6.18 -9.33
CA LEU A 223 -23.44 7.57 -9.77
C LEU A 223 -22.04 8.18 -9.75
N VAL A 224 -21.19 7.82 -8.79
CA VAL A 224 -19.79 8.30 -8.70
C VAL A 224 -18.77 7.40 -9.41
N GLY A 225 -19.23 6.39 -10.15
CA GLY A 225 -18.36 5.50 -10.94
C GLY A 225 -17.51 4.51 -10.13
N GLN A 226 -17.89 4.24 -8.89
CA GLN A 226 -17.19 3.29 -8.00
C GLN A 226 -17.83 1.89 -8.02
N CYS A 227 -19.04 1.78 -8.58
CA CYS A 227 -19.61 0.51 -9.00
C CYS A 227 -19.70 0.46 -10.54
N PRO A 228 -19.38 -0.69 -11.18
CA PRO A 228 -18.84 -1.89 -10.55
C PRO A 228 -17.42 -1.66 -10.00
N VAL A 229 -17.05 -2.37 -8.93
CA VAL A 229 -15.68 -2.32 -8.39
C VAL A 229 -14.67 -2.60 -9.51
N ASN A 230 -13.56 -1.87 -9.52
CA ASN A 230 -12.51 -2.04 -10.51
C ASN A 230 -11.89 -3.46 -10.47
N THR A 231 -11.20 -3.85 -11.53
CA THR A 231 -10.68 -5.22 -11.68
C THR A 231 -9.56 -5.52 -10.69
N GLY A 232 -8.69 -4.55 -10.42
CA GLY A 232 -7.62 -4.66 -9.41
C GLY A 232 -8.17 -5.07 -8.06
N ILE A 233 -9.01 -4.24 -7.47
CA ILE A 233 -9.61 -4.49 -6.15
C ILE A 233 -10.38 -5.81 -6.15
N LYS A 234 -11.14 -6.16 -7.20
CA LYS A 234 -11.81 -7.47 -7.30
C LYS A 234 -10.84 -8.65 -7.24
N SER A 235 -9.67 -8.52 -7.87
CA SER A 235 -8.64 -9.56 -7.86
C SER A 235 -8.02 -9.81 -6.48
N LEU A 236 -8.20 -8.87 -5.55
CA LEU A 236 -7.80 -8.99 -4.15
C LEU A 236 -8.85 -9.64 -3.24
N ALA A 237 -9.87 -10.29 -3.80
CA ALA A 237 -10.86 -11.03 -3.01
C ALA A 237 -10.16 -11.98 -2.04
N TYR A 238 -10.63 -11.99 -0.78
CA TYR A 238 -9.99 -12.76 0.28
C TYR A 238 -10.07 -14.27 -0.02
N MET A 239 -8.95 -14.97 0.11
CA MET A 239 -8.82 -16.40 -0.19
C MET A 239 -9.83 -17.22 0.62
N GLY A 240 -10.59 -18.08 -0.06
CA GLY A 240 -11.68 -18.86 0.54
C GLY A 240 -12.95 -18.06 0.90
N GLY A 241 -12.97 -16.75 0.66
CA GLY A 241 -14.15 -15.90 0.81
C GLY A 241 -15.13 -16.01 -0.37
N ILE A 242 -16.31 -15.41 -0.22
CA ILE A 242 -17.44 -15.54 -1.17
C ILE A 242 -17.17 -15.00 -2.59
N TYR A 243 -16.22 -14.07 -2.72
CA TYR A 243 -15.83 -13.49 -4.01
C TYR A 243 -14.58 -14.15 -4.61
N SER A 244 -13.91 -15.03 -3.86
CA SER A 244 -12.74 -15.74 -4.38
C SER A 244 -13.15 -17.01 -5.09
N THR A 245 -12.56 -17.24 -6.26
CA THR A 245 -12.77 -18.46 -7.04
C THR A 245 -11.75 -19.53 -6.66
N ILE A 246 -12.01 -20.78 -7.02
CA ILE A 246 -11.02 -21.87 -6.87
C ILE A 246 -9.73 -21.50 -7.61
N ALA A 247 -9.84 -20.95 -8.82
CA ALA A 247 -8.68 -20.52 -9.60
C ALA A 247 -7.87 -19.43 -8.88
N LEU A 248 -8.53 -18.41 -8.34
CA LEU A 248 -7.85 -17.35 -7.59
C LEU A 248 -7.17 -17.89 -6.31
N ASN A 249 -7.81 -18.81 -5.60
CA ASN A 249 -7.22 -19.48 -4.44
C ASN A 249 -5.95 -20.28 -4.82
N GLU A 250 -5.95 -20.96 -5.96
CA GLU A 250 -4.76 -21.67 -6.45
C GLU A 250 -3.64 -20.70 -6.85
N GLU A 251 -3.97 -19.57 -7.50
CA GLU A 251 -2.98 -18.54 -7.79
C GLU A 251 -2.35 -17.98 -6.51
N TYR A 252 -3.14 -17.71 -5.45
CA TYR A 252 -2.59 -17.28 -4.16
C TYR A 252 -1.60 -18.30 -3.60
N LYS A 253 -1.92 -19.60 -3.62
CA LYS A 253 -1.00 -20.65 -3.12
C LYS A 253 0.33 -20.65 -3.88
N LYS A 254 0.30 -20.51 -5.20
CA LYS A 254 1.51 -20.42 -6.02
C LYS A 254 2.31 -19.15 -5.72
N ALA A 255 1.64 -18.00 -5.67
CA ALA A 255 2.25 -16.71 -5.35
C ALA A 255 2.89 -16.72 -3.96
N GLN A 256 2.21 -17.27 -2.95
CA GLN A 256 2.75 -17.45 -1.60
C GLN A 256 4.01 -18.32 -1.57
N LYS A 257 4.05 -19.40 -2.37
CA LYS A 257 5.26 -20.23 -2.50
C LYS A 257 6.40 -19.42 -3.11
N ALA A 258 6.16 -18.76 -4.25
CA ALA A 258 7.17 -17.91 -4.91
C ALA A 258 7.65 -16.79 -3.97
N TYR A 259 6.75 -16.17 -3.22
CA TYR A 259 7.07 -15.16 -2.22
C TYR A 259 8.00 -15.70 -1.14
N ARG A 260 7.65 -16.84 -0.51
CA ARG A 260 8.46 -17.40 0.57
C ARG A 260 9.82 -17.92 0.12
N ASP A 261 9.91 -18.41 -1.13
CA ASP A 261 11.14 -18.93 -1.70
C ASP A 261 12.13 -17.82 -2.07
N ASN A 262 11.67 -16.58 -2.26
CA ASN A 262 12.48 -15.51 -2.83
C ASN A 262 12.60 -14.24 -1.98
N VAL A 263 11.69 -13.94 -1.05
CA VAL A 263 11.73 -12.69 -0.27
C VAL A 263 12.77 -12.74 0.84
N GLN A 264 13.62 -11.70 0.93
CA GLN A 264 14.66 -11.58 1.94
C GLN A 264 14.25 -10.69 3.11
N GLY A 265 13.34 -9.75 2.90
CA GLY A 265 12.79 -8.88 3.96
C GLY A 265 11.33 -8.54 3.73
N ALA A 266 10.55 -8.50 4.80
CA ALA A 266 9.13 -8.19 4.76
C ALA A 266 8.72 -7.28 5.92
N MET A 267 8.07 -6.16 5.63
CA MET A 267 7.38 -5.33 6.60
C MET A 267 5.89 -5.63 6.56
N CYS A 268 5.35 -6.03 7.71
CA CYS A 268 3.93 -6.27 7.91
C CYS A 268 3.43 -5.49 9.11
N SER A 269 2.18 -5.05 9.10
CA SER A 269 1.62 -4.34 10.25
C SER A 269 0.62 -5.20 11.01
N ASN A 270 0.60 -5.02 12.34
CA ASN A 270 -0.47 -5.49 13.20
C ASN A 270 -1.28 -4.33 13.82
N GLY A 271 -1.15 -3.10 13.29
CA GLY A 271 -1.93 -1.94 13.72
C GLY A 271 -2.28 -0.98 12.58
N TYR A 272 -3.43 -0.31 12.66
CA TYR A 272 -4.01 0.47 11.56
C TYR A 272 -4.04 1.97 11.78
N LEU A 273 -3.71 2.46 12.98
CA LEU A 273 -3.74 3.90 13.27
C LEU A 273 -2.61 4.62 12.53
N GLY A 274 -1.41 4.04 12.54
CA GLY A 274 -0.24 4.60 11.89
C GLY A 274 0.18 5.98 12.45
N ILE A 275 1.02 6.65 11.67
CA ILE A 275 1.65 7.92 11.99
C ILE A 275 0.64 9.05 11.80
N ALA A 276 0.65 10.04 12.70
CA ALA A 276 -0.23 11.20 12.63
C ALA A 276 -0.04 11.97 11.30
N SER A 277 -0.98 11.80 10.38
CA SER A 277 -0.93 12.37 9.02
C SER A 277 -2.33 12.43 8.40
N LYS A 278 -2.43 12.94 7.17
CA LYS A 278 -3.69 12.90 6.40
C LYS A 278 -4.17 11.47 6.12
N TYR A 279 -3.28 10.48 6.15
CA TYR A 279 -3.61 9.07 5.88
C TYR A 279 -4.24 8.38 7.10
N GLN A 280 -3.88 8.80 8.32
CA GLN A 280 -4.38 8.19 9.56
C GLN A 280 -5.91 8.17 9.62
N SER A 281 -6.59 9.27 9.29
CA SER A 281 -8.05 9.33 9.35
C SER A 281 -8.72 8.38 8.35
N GLN A 282 -8.14 8.24 7.15
CA GLN A 282 -8.64 7.33 6.12
C GLN A 282 -8.53 5.87 6.56
N TYR A 283 -7.37 5.43 7.05
CA TYR A 283 -7.16 4.04 7.46
C TYR A 283 -7.83 3.70 8.79
N MET A 284 -7.94 4.66 9.71
CA MET A 284 -8.77 4.52 10.91
C MET A 284 -10.24 4.29 10.54
N ALA A 285 -10.76 5.02 9.57
CA ALA A 285 -12.13 4.84 9.11
C ALA A 285 -12.31 3.46 8.46
N LEU A 286 -11.40 3.03 7.58
CA LEU A 286 -11.41 1.68 7.01
C LEU A 286 -11.43 0.61 8.09
N ALA A 287 -10.51 0.70 9.05
CA ALA A 287 -10.42 -0.22 10.17
C ALA A 287 -11.68 -0.27 11.04
N THR A 288 -12.34 0.87 11.24
CA THR A 288 -13.52 0.96 12.11
C THR A 288 -14.75 0.36 11.47
N TYR A 289 -14.90 0.51 10.15
CA TYR A 289 -16.16 0.18 9.48
C TYR A 289 -16.09 -1.08 8.62
N VAL A 290 -14.91 -1.56 8.26
CA VAL A 290 -14.74 -2.81 7.53
C VAL A 290 -14.33 -3.89 8.52
N ASN A 291 -15.06 -5.01 8.53
CA ASN A 291 -14.68 -6.14 9.35
C ASN A 291 -13.48 -6.87 8.72
N HIS A 292 -12.30 -6.67 9.29
CA HIS A 292 -11.06 -7.34 8.87
C HIS A 292 -10.89 -8.75 9.48
N GLY A 293 -11.84 -9.22 10.30
CA GLY A 293 -11.79 -10.53 10.95
C GLY A 293 -10.79 -10.63 12.12
N THR A 294 -9.96 -9.61 12.30
CA THR A 294 -8.95 -9.48 13.36
C THR A 294 -8.67 -7.99 13.60
N SER A 295 -8.10 -7.64 14.75
CA SER A 295 -7.56 -6.30 15.03
C SER A 295 -6.12 -6.12 14.49
N GLU A 296 -5.45 -7.19 14.09
CA GLU A 296 -4.09 -7.16 13.54
C GLU A 296 -4.11 -6.89 12.03
N HIS A 297 -4.16 -5.62 11.64
CA HIS A 297 -4.15 -5.20 10.24
C HIS A 297 -3.66 -3.76 10.10
N ASP A 298 -3.20 -3.39 8.91
CA ASP A 298 -2.74 -2.03 8.57
C ASP A 298 -3.89 -1.08 8.12
N GLY A 299 -5.15 -1.52 8.29
CA GLY A 299 -6.34 -0.83 7.77
C GLY A 299 -6.75 -1.26 6.36
N PHE A 300 -5.96 -2.11 5.69
CA PHE A 300 -6.27 -2.69 4.38
C PHE A 300 -5.98 -4.20 4.37
N VAL A 301 -4.78 -4.61 4.78
CA VAL A 301 -4.27 -5.98 4.78
C VAL A 301 -4.10 -6.46 6.22
N THR A 302 -4.54 -7.68 6.52
CA THR A 302 -4.31 -8.31 7.82
C THR A 302 -2.85 -8.73 7.97
N PHE A 303 -2.34 -8.76 9.20
CA PHE A 303 -1.00 -9.24 9.49
C PHE A 303 -0.79 -10.66 8.93
N GLU A 304 -1.78 -11.53 9.07
CA GLU A 304 -1.77 -12.87 8.50
C GLU A 304 -1.62 -12.89 6.97
N SER A 305 -2.42 -12.08 6.27
CA SER A 305 -2.33 -11.94 4.82
C SER A 305 -0.95 -11.41 4.41
N CYS A 306 -0.41 -10.42 5.13
CA CYS A 306 0.94 -9.89 4.89
C CYS A 306 2.06 -10.93 5.00
N ARG A 307 1.98 -11.82 6.00
CA ARG A 307 3.04 -12.82 6.22
C ARG A 307 3.15 -13.85 5.10
N GLY A 308 2.14 -14.02 4.24
CA GLY A 308 2.22 -14.95 3.09
C GLY A 308 2.59 -16.38 3.46
N GLY A 309 2.21 -16.83 4.66
CA GLY A 309 2.52 -18.16 5.19
C GLY A 309 3.83 -18.27 5.98
N PHE A 310 4.61 -17.21 6.17
CA PHE A 310 5.67 -17.21 7.20
C PHE A 310 5.05 -17.25 8.61
N PRO A 311 5.65 -17.96 9.58
CA PRO A 311 5.15 -17.97 10.95
C PRO A 311 5.28 -16.59 11.58
N ALA A 312 4.33 -16.21 12.45
CA ALA A 312 4.36 -14.93 13.16
C ALA A 312 5.66 -14.74 13.97
N THR A 313 6.22 -15.82 14.52
CA THR A 313 7.48 -15.83 15.27
C THR A 313 8.71 -15.44 14.44
N LYS A 314 8.59 -15.35 13.10
CA LYS A 314 9.66 -14.82 12.23
C LYS A 314 9.73 -13.29 12.29
N PHE A 315 8.66 -12.62 12.70
CA PHE A 315 8.56 -11.17 12.72
C PHE A 315 8.91 -10.62 14.10
N ASP A 316 9.73 -9.58 14.12
CA ASP A 316 10.19 -8.87 15.33
C ASP A 316 9.80 -7.39 15.19
N ASP A 317 9.51 -6.72 16.30
CA ASP A 317 9.07 -5.32 16.34
C ASP A 317 10.24 -4.33 16.29
N LYS A 318 11.48 -4.83 16.12
CA LYS A 318 12.65 -4.00 15.86
C LYS A 318 12.74 -3.65 14.37
N PRO A 319 12.90 -2.36 14.02
CA PRO A 319 13.11 -1.94 12.63
C PRO A 319 14.43 -2.43 12.04
N THR A 320 15.35 -2.96 12.84
CA THR A 320 16.55 -3.65 12.34
C THR A 320 16.30 -5.09 11.90
N SER A 321 15.08 -5.64 12.11
CA SER A 321 14.71 -6.99 11.71
C SER A 321 14.41 -7.06 10.22
N ALA A 322 14.89 -8.11 9.55
CA ALA A 322 14.54 -8.36 8.15
C ALA A 322 13.03 -8.60 7.97
N PHE A 323 12.40 -9.24 8.96
CA PHE A 323 10.96 -9.46 9.03
C PHE A 323 10.42 -8.58 10.16
N TYR A 324 9.92 -7.41 9.79
CA TYR A 324 9.53 -6.36 10.73
C TYR A 324 8.01 -6.34 10.89
N VAL A 325 7.55 -6.46 12.13
CA VAL A 325 6.15 -6.18 12.48
C VAL A 325 6.02 -4.76 13.05
N THR A 326 5.29 -3.91 12.34
CA THR A 326 5.07 -2.49 12.67
C THR A 326 3.64 -2.25 13.13
N THR A 327 3.34 -1.03 13.59
CA THR A 327 1.96 -0.53 13.78
C THR A 327 1.58 0.57 12.78
N CYS A 328 2.34 0.70 11.69
CA CYS A 328 2.06 1.58 10.56
C CYS A 328 0.72 1.22 9.89
N ASN A 329 -0.06 2.23 9.47
CA ASN A 329 -1.16 1.96 8.54
C ASN A 329 -0.61 1.63 7.14
N HIS A 330 -1.48 1.20 6.23
CA HIS A 330 -1.08 0.71 4.91
C HIS A 330 -0.22 1.74 4.14
N ALA A 331 -0.62 3.02 4.15
CA ALA A 331 0.14 4.09 3.48
C ALA A 331 1.51 4.37 4.12
N ASP A 332 1.60 4.31 5.45
CA ASP A 332 2.86 4.57 6.14
C ASP A 332 3.92 3.49 5.81
N THR A 333 3.49 2.24 5.58
CA THR A 333 4.42 1.18 5.14
C THR A 333 5.01 1.44 3.75
N ALA A 334 4.38 2.30 2.94
CA ALA A 334 4.93 2.77 1.66
C ALA A 334 5.80 4.04 1.82
N PHE A 335 6.26 4.34 3.04
CA PHE A 335 7.12 5.49 3.37
C PHE A 335 6.47 6.86 3.22
N LEU A 336 5.16 6.95 2.96
CA LEU A 336 4.48 8.21 2.63
C LEU A 336 4.50 9.26 3.75
N THR A 337 4.75 8.83 4.99
CA THR A 337 4.80 9.71 6.16
C THR A 337 6.19 9.72 6.83
N GLY A 338 7.15 8.92 6.35
CA GLY A 338 8.45 8.76 7.01
C GLY A 338 8.40 7.91 8.29
N ASN A 339 9.33 8.16 9.23
CA ASN A 339 9.35 7.52 10.55
C ASN A 339 8.53 8.31 11.57
N ALA A 340 7.97 7.62 12.57
CA ALA A 340 7.37 8.27 13.72
C ALA A 340 8.42 8.95 14.60
N TYR A 341 8.11 10.15 15.10
CA TYR A 341 9.01 10.90 15.98
C TYR A 341 9.11 10.36 17.41
N PHE A 342 8.06 9.68 17.89
CA PHE A 342 7.91 9.30 19.31
C PHE A 342 7.60 7.81 19.50
N SER A 343 7.84 6.98 18.48
CA SER A 343 7.58 5.54 18.56
C SER A 343 8.51 4.76 17.63
N ASN A 344 9.22 3.79 18.20
CA ASN A 344 10.05 2.89 17.41
C ASN A 344 9.23 1.78 16.73
N ALA A 345 7.94 1.67 17.06
CA ALA A 345 7.02 0.71 16.44
C ALA A 345 6.54 1.14 15.05
N MET A 346 6.96 2.33 14.57
CA MET A 346 6.56 2.90 13.28
C MET A 346 7.73 3.58 12.59
N GLU A 347 8.80 2.82 12.34
CA GLU A 347 10.00 3.31 11.65
C GLU A 347 10.22 2.63 10.27
N PRO A 348 9.29 2.82 9.30
CA PRO A 348 9.37 2.12 8.01
C PRO A 348 10.61 2.54 7.20
N VAL A 349 10.99 3.82 7.23
CA VAL A 349 12.16 4.33 6.50
C VAL A 349 13.45 3.80 7.12
N GLN A 350 13.57 3.84 8.45
CA GLN A 350 14.74 3.29 9.13
C GLN A 350 14.88 1.79 8.88
N TRP A 351 13.75 1.05 8.87
CA TRP A 351 13.78 -0.36 8.51
C TRP A 351 14.41 -0.58 7.14
N PHE A 352 13.98 0.17 6.12
CA PHE A 352 14.52 0.04 4.78
C PHE A 352 16.01 0.41 4.71
N GLU A 353 16.43 1.49 5.40
CA GLU A 353 17.83 1.90 5.48
C GLU A 353 18.74 0.84 6.10
N CYS A 354 18.24 0.09 7.08
CA CYS A 354 19.01 -0.86 7.87
C CYS A 354 18.96 -2.31 7.37
N LEU A 355 18.08 -2.60 6.40
CA LEU A 355 17.70 -3.95 5.99
C LEU A 355 18.82 -4.71 5.26
N LEU A 356 19.49 -4.06 4.32
CA LEU A 356 20.38 -4.70 3.33
C LEU A 356 21.84 -4.32 3.47
#